data_AF-A0A8T7JSV4-F1
#
_entry.id   AF-A0A8T7JSV4-F1
#
_cell.length_a   1.000
_cell.length_b   1.000
_cell.length_c   1.000
_cell.angle_alpha   90.00
_cell.angle_beta   90.00
_cell.angle_gamma   90.00
#
_symmetry.space_group_name_H-M   'P 1'
#
loop_
_entity.id
_entity.type
_entity.pdbx_description
1 polymer ?
#
loop_
_entity_poly.entity_id
_entity_poly.type
_entity_poly.pdbx_seq_one_letter_code
_entity_poly.pdbx_strand_id
1 'polypeptide(L)'
;MIKKFLQVLSLCAIFALSACGGAESAPAISPEEIAATAAAQAWMSVTQTAAAMPTATSVPPTFTPQPTHTLAPIAILPTLPPATVAVVATPTSECNQIPQLEPKGAQVNVEFYNESGGSANFAFGMNYANDKGECYTYSFTLGNGDMSPATVLAGCYWGYAWINTSEPSVARSGDKILCLSDPGIIYKIVITPERVDFK
;
A
#
# COMPACT_ATOMS: atom_id res chain seq x y z
N MET A 1 47.81 -33.95 -29.00
CA MET A 1 46.98 -33.05 -28.17
C MET A 1 45.52 -32.95 -28.63
N ILE A 2 45.23 -33.11 -29.94
CA ILE A 2 43.87 -33.06 -30.53
C ILE A 2 42.86 -34.08 -29.95
N LYS A 3 43.28 -35.31 -29.64
CA LYS A 3 42.37 -36.33 -29.04
C LYS A 3 41.82 -35.94 -27.65
N LYS A 4 42.62 -35.22 -26.84
CA LYS A 4 42.20 -34.78 -25.50
C LYS A 4 41.23 -33.59 -25.58
N PHE A 5 41.40 -32.72 -26.58
CA PHE A 5 40.51 -31.57 -26.81
C PHE A 5 39.11 -32.02 -27.28
N LEU A 6 39.06 -33.06 -28.14
CA LEU A 6 37.79 -33.61 -28.62
C LEU A 6 36.96 -34.28 -27.50
N GLN A 7 37.64 -34.90 -26.52
CA GLN A 7 36.98 -35.50 -25.35
C GLN A 7 36.40 -34.45 -24.40
N VAL A 8 37.08 -33.31 -24.22
CA VAL A 8 36.59 -32.20 -23.39
C VAL A 8 35.39 -31.50 -24.05
N LEU A 9 35.42 -31.30 -25.37
CA LEU A 9 34.31 -30.68 -26.10
C LEU A 9 33.04 -31.54 -26.09
N SER A 10 33.19 -32.87 -26.20
CA SER A 10 32.05 -33.80 -26.13
C SER A 10 31.43 -33.86 -24.73
N LEU A 11 32.21 -33.69 -23.67
CA LEU A 11 31.71 -33.68 -22.30
C LEU A 11 30.95 -32.38 -21.98
N CYS A 12 31.41 -31.26 -22.55
CA CYS A 12 30.76 -29.95 -22.39
C CYS A 12 29.39 -29.87 -23.08
N ALA A 13 29.23 -30.55 -24.22
CA ALA A 13 27.97 -30.61 -24.97
C ALA A 13 26.86 -31.38 -24.23
N ILE A 14 27.21 -32.41 -23.45
CA ILE A 14 26.24 -33.19 -22.67
C ILE A 14 25.74 -32.38 -21.47
N PHE A 15 26.61 -31.61 -20.81
CA PHE A 15 26.23 -30.70 -19.73
C PHE A 15 25.31 -29.55 -20.20
N ALA A 16 25.48 -29.09 -21.45
CA ALA A 16 24.62 -28.06 -22.03
C ALA A 16 23.18 -28.56 -22.26
N LEU A 17 22.99 -29.87 -22.50
CA LEU A 17 21.66 -30.47 -22.71
C LEU A 17 20.90 -30.72 -21.39
N SER A 18 21.59 -30.92 -20.26
CA SER A 18 20.94 -31.05 -18.95
C SER A 18 20.39 -29.73 -18.38
N ALA A 19 20.76 -28.57 -18.96
CA ALA A 19 20.18 -27.27 -18.62
C ALA A 19 18.89 -26.96 -19.39
N CYS A 20 18.53 -27.80 -20.37
CA CYS A 20 17.23 -27.79 -21.04
C CYS A 20 16.46 -29.06 -20.63
N GLY A 21 16.33 -29.26 -19.32
CA GLY A 21 15.45 -30.25 -18.75
C GLY A 21 14.01 -29.86 -19.00
N GLY A 22 13.33 -30.70 -19.80
CA GLY A 22 11.89 -30.96 -19.86
C GLY A 22 10.95 -29.85 -19.44
N ALA A 23 10.14 -29.39 -20.40
CA ALA A 23 8.91 -28.67 -20.15
C ALA A 23 8.12 -29.36 -19.02
N GLU A 24 8.15 -28.76 -17.84
CA GLU A 24 7.22 -29.06 -16.78
C GLU A 24 5.85 -28.62 -17.28
N SER A 25 4.99 -29.59 -17.57
CA SER A 25 3.56 -29.34 -17.71
C SER A 25 3.08 -28.71 -16.42
N ALA A 26 3.07 -27.38 -16.37
CA ALA A 26 2.40 -26.64 -15.31
C ALA A 26 0.97 -27.21 -15.19
N PRO A 27 0.48 -27.51 -13.99
CA PRO A 27 -0.93 -27.86 -13.82
C PRO A 27 -1.72 -26.71 -14.45
N ALA A 28 -2.48 -27.00 -15.49
CA ALA A 28 -3.37 -26.03 -16.10
C ALA A 28 -4.51 -25.77 -15.10
N ILE A 29 -4.25 -24.94 -14.10
CA ILE A 29 -5.29 -24.40 -13.24
C ILE A 29 -6.05 -23.43 -14.13
N SER A 30 -7.27 -23.79 -14.49
CA SER A 30 -8.11 -22.92 -15.30
C SER A 30 -8.47 -21.69 -14.46
N PRO A 31 -8.62 -20.50 -15.08
CA PRO A 31 -8.97 -19.28 -14.36
C PRO A 31 -10.30 -19.42 -13.58
N GLU A 32 -11.18 -20.35 -13.97
CA GLU A 32 -12.39 -20.66 -13.21
C GLU A 32 -12.11 -21.31 -11.84
N GLU A 33 -11.08 -22.15 -11.71
CA GLU A 33 -10.74 -22.79 -10.42
C GLU A 33 -10.13 -21.78 -9.42
N ILE A 34 -9.39 -20.79 -9.93
CA ILE A 34 -8.87 -19.67 -9.13
C ILE A 34 -10.03 -18.81 -8.62
N ALA A 35 -11.00 -18.49 -9.49
CA ALA A 35 -12.18 -17.72 -9.11
C ALA A 35 -13.05 -18.46 -8.09
N ALA A 36 -13.24 -19.77 -8.25
CA ALA A 36 -14.00 -20.60 -7.31
C ALA A 36 -13.32 -20.65 -5.93
N THR A 37 -11.99 -20.75 -5.89
CA THR A 37 -11.22 -20.75 -4.64
C THR A 37 -11.28 -19.38 -3.93
N ALA A 38 -11.19 -18.29 -4.69
CA ALA A 38 -11.33 -16.93 -4.16
C ALA A 38 -12.73 -16.66 -3.57
N ALA A 39 -13.78 -17.11 -4.26
CA ALA A 39 -15.15 -16.99 -3.77
C ALA A 39 -15.36 -17.81 -2.48
N ALA A 40 -14.81 -19.02 -2.40
CA ALA A 40 -14.93 -19.86 -1.20
C ALA A 40 -14.26 -19.22 0.03
N GLN A 41 -13.10 -18.57 -0.14
CA GLN A 41 -12.43 -17.84 0.93
C GLN A 41 -13.22 -16.60 1.40
N ALA A 42 -13.89 -15.90 0.48
CA ALA A 42 -14.75 -14.76 0.82
C ALA A 42 -15.98 -15.16 1.64
N TRP A 43 -16.59 -16.32 1.38
CA TRP A 43 -17.73 -16.78 2.18
C TRP A 43 -17.36 -17.21 3.60
N MET A 44 -16.14 -17.74 3.80
CA MET A 44 -15.66 -18.10 5.15
C MET A 44 -15.45 -16.90 6.06
N SER A 45 -14.98 -15.75 5.55
CA SER A 45 -14.77 -14.55 6.37
C SER A 45 -16.10 -13.89 6.80
N VAL A 46 -17.13 -13.93 5.94
CA VAL A 46 -18.45 -13.40 6.26
C VAL A 46 -19.14 -14.21 7.36
N THR A 47 -19.04 -15.54 7.32
CA THR A 47 -19.68 -16.41 8.31
C THR A 47 -19.05 -16.30 9.71
N GLN A 48 -17.72 -16.15 9.81
CA GLN A 48 -17.06 -15.90 11.09
C GLN A 48 -17.45 -14.55 11.71
N THR A 49 -17.70 -13.53 10.88
CA THR A 49 -18.11 -12.20 11.36
C THR A 49 -19.53 -12.21 11.93
N ALA A 50 -20.46 -12.96 11.31
CA ALA A 50 -21.82 -13.09 11.82
C ALA A 50 -21.89 -13.83 13.17
N ALA A 51 -20.99 -14.78 13.44
CA ALA A 51 -20.92 -15.49 14.72
C ALA A 51 -20.35 -14.65 15.86
N ALA A 52 -19.61 -13.58 15.56
CA ALA A 52 -18.98 -12.69 16.55
C ALA A 52 -19.83 -11.46 16.90
N MET A 53 -21.03 -11.31 16.34
CA MET A 53 -21.94 -10.23 16.73
C MET A 53 -22.40 -10.41 18.19
N PRO A 54 -22.04 -9.50 19.11
CA PRO A 54 -22.42 -9.63 20.51
C PRO A 54 -23.93 -9.44 20.63
N THR A 55 -24.63 -10.50 21.03
CA THR A 55 -26.06 -10.41 21.35
C THR A 55 -26.20 -9.61 22.65
N ALA A 56 -26.59 -8.35 22.53
CA ALA A 56 -26.79 -7.45 23.66
C ALA A 56 -27.91 -7.99 24.56
N THR A 57 -27.52 -8.58 25.68
CA THR A 57 -28.46 -8.93 26.75
C THR A 57 -28.65 -7.67 27.60
N SER A 58 -29.86 -7.10 27.60
CA SER A 58 -30.18 -5.91 28.40
C SER A 58 -30.21 -6.27 29.88
N VAL A 59 -29.23 -5.78 30.66
CA VAL A 59 -29.27 -5.82 32.12
C VAL A 59 -30.07 -4.60 32.62
N PRO A 60 -31.05 -4.76 33.52
CA PRO A 60 -31.84 -3.64 34.03
C PRO A 60 -30.99 -2.73 34.94
N PRO A 61 -31.19 -1.39 34.91
CA PRO A 61 -30.40 -0.46 35.70
C PRO A 61 -30.76 -0.57 37.19
N THR A 62 -29.76 -0.84 38.03
CA THR A 62 -29.88 -0.77 39.49
C THR A 62 -29.36 0.60 39.96
N PHE A 63 -30.24 1.41 40.56
CA PHE A 63 -29.89 2.69 41.17
C PHE A 63 -29.21 2.45 42.53
N THR A 64 -27.94 2.85 42.66
CA THR A 64 -27.24 2.92 43.95
C THR A 64 -26.77 4.36 44.15
N PRO A 65 -27.19 5.07 45.23
CA PRO A 65 -26.71 6.42 45.50
C PRO A 65 -25.29 6.39 46.08
N GLN A 66 -24.38 7.13 45.44
CA GLN A 66 -23.00 7.33 45.90
C GLN A 66 -22.93 8.53 46.87
N PRO A 67 -22.22 8.45 48.01
CA PRO A 67 -22.08 9.59 48.92
C PRO A 67 -21.20 10.71 48.34
N THR A 68 -21.66 11.95 48.50
CA THR A 68 -20.96 13.19 48.11
C THR A 68 -19.75 13.42 49.01
N HIS A 69 -18.53 13.32 48.45
CA HIS A 69 -17.32 13.78 49.12
C HIS A 69 -17.07 15.26 48.79
N THR A 70 -17.16 16.11 49.82
CA THR A 70 -16.74 17.51 49.78
C THR A 70 -15.22 17.61 49.61
N LEU A 71 -14.76 18.28 48.56
CA LEU A 71 -13.33 18.55 48.34
C LEU A 71 -12.88 19.78 49.14
N ALA A 72 -11.83 19.62 49.94
CA ALA A 72 -11.12 20.71 50.62
C ALA A 72 -10.21 21.48 49.64
N PRO A 73 -9.76 22.71 49.96
CA PRO A 73 -9.03 23.57 49.03
C PRO A 73 -7.67 23.01 48.61
N ILE A 74 -7.37 23.15 47.32
CA ILE A 74 -6.20 22.62 46.62
C ILE A 74 -4.96 23.42 47.02
N ALA A 75 -3.97 22.75 47.62
CA ALA A 75 -2.60 23.27 47.72
C ALA A 75 -1.91 23.15 46.35
N ILE A 76 -1.52 24.29 45.78
CA ILE A 76 -0.72 24.39 44.55
C ILE A 76 0.67 23.77 44.79
N LEU A 77 0.92 22.61 44.18
CA LEU A 77 2.25 22.03 44.04
C LEU A 77 2.99 22.64 42.84
N PRO A 78 4.32 22.82 42.91
CA PRO A 78 5.10 23.38 41.82
C PRO A 78 5.09 22.46 40.59
N THR A 79 4.84 23.05 39.43
CA THR A 79 4.83 22.40 38.11
C THR A 79 6.23 21.87 37.77
N LEU A 80 6.37 20.55 37.61
CA LEU A 80 7.57 19.95 37.02
C LEU A 80 7.61 20.24 35.50
N PRO A 81 8.81 20.44 34.91
CA PRO A 81 8.94 20.56 33.45
C PRO A 81 8.50 19.26 32.76
N PRO A 82 7.94 19.33 31.53
CA PRO A 82 7.40 18.17 30.84
C PRO A 82 8.48 17.11 30.63
N ALA A 83 8.18 15.88 31.05
CA ALA A 83 9.00 14.72 30.75
C ALA A 83 9.07 14.54 29.22
N THR A 84 10.28 14.50 28.68
CA THR A 84 10.53 14.09 27.30
C THR A 84 10.13 12.62 27.20
N VAL A 85 8.97 12.33 26.62
CA VAL A 85 8.61 10.97 26.24
C VAL A 85 9.57 10.60 25.11
N ALA A 86 10.56 9.76 25.42
CA ALA A 86 11.24 9.01 24.40
C ALA A 86 10.19 8.12 23.73
N VAL A 87 9.68 8.57 22.58
CA VAL A 87 8.89 7.73 21.70
C VAL A 87 9.82 6.60 21.29
N VAL A 88 9.67 5.45 21.94
CA VAL A 88 10.17 4.21 21.39
C VAL A 88 9.40 4.03 20.10
N ALA A 89 10.05 4.33 18.98
CA ALA A 89 9.54 4.03 17.66
C ALA A 89 9.37 2.52 17.59
N THR A 90 8.18 2.04 17.93
CA THR A 90 7.67 0.79 17.37
C THR A 90 7.88 0.91 15.86
N PRO A 91 8.45 -0.11 15.20
CA PRO A 91 8.72 -0.04 13.76
C PRO A 91 7.43 0.36 13.07
N THR A 92 7.41 1.58 12.52
CA THR A 92 6.30 2.07 11.72
C THR A 92 6.08 1.05 10.63
N SER A 93 4.88 0.46 10.56
CA SER A 93 4.52 -0.40 9.46
C SER A 93 4.79 0.37 8.17
N GLU A 94 5.54 -0.23 7.25
CA GLU A 94 5.80 0.37 5.94
C GLU A 94 4.47 0.86 5.35
N CYS A 95 4.47 2.05 4.75
CA CYS A 95 3.30 2.76 4.21
C CYS A 95 2.71 2.12 2.94
N ASN A 96 2.61 0.79 2.94
CA ASN A 96 2.23 -0.06 1.83
C ASN A 96 0.83 -0.68 2.04
N GLN A 97 0.02 -0.14 2.95
CA GLN A 97 -1.33 -0.64 3.17
C GLN A 97 -2.26 -0.19 2.05
N ILE A 98 -3.26 -1.01 1.73
CA ILE A 98 -4.31 -0.60 0.81
C ILE A 98 -5.28 0.39 1.51
N PRO A 99 -5.79 1.40 0.79
CA PRO A 99 -6.78 2.32 1.34
C PRO A 99 -8.00 1.58 1.89
N GLN A 100 -8.42 1.96 3.09
CA GLN A 100 -9.69 1.52 3.65
C GLN A 100 -10.86 2.21 2.91
N LEU A 101 -12.03 1.57 2.91
CA LEU A 101 -13.22 2.10 2.21
C LEU A 101 -13.62 3.51 2.69
N GLU A 102 -13.46 3.76 3.98
CA GLU A 102 -13.76 5.05 4.62
C GLU A 102 -12.53 5.53 5.40
N PRO A 103 -11.66 6.35 4.78
CA PRO A 103 -10.50 6.92 5.44
C PRO A 103 -10.92 7.92 6.53
N LYS A 104 -10.20 7.96 7.63
CA LYS A 104 -10.44 8.89 8.74
C LYS A 104 -9.74 10.24 8.56
N GLY A 105 -8.64 10.25 7.80
CA GLY A 105 -7.86 11.42 7.50
C GLY A 105 -8.54 12.36 6.52
N ALA A 106 -8.04 13.60 6.46
CA ALA A 106 -8.45 14.55 5.45
C ALA A 106 -8.14 14.00 4.06
N GLN A 107 -9.05 14.22 3.10
CA GLN A 107 -8.91 13.74 1.74
C GLN A 107 -8.72 14.93 0.78
N VAL A 108 -7.94 14.71 -0.28
CA VAL A 108 -7.59 15.70 -1.31
C VAL A 108 -7.84 15.10 -2.69
N ASN A 109 -8.18 15.96 -3.65
CA ASN A 109 -8.45 15.55 -5.02
C ASN A 109 -7.17 15.67 -5.87
N VAL A 110 -6.92 14.65 -6.67
CA VAL A 110 -5.74 14.55 -7.52
C VAL A 110 -6.14 14.07 -8.90
N GLU A 111 -5.48 14.58 -9.93
CA GLU A 111 -5.57 14.10 -11.30
C GLU A 111 -4.21 13.55 -11.73
N PHE A 112 -4.19 12.28 -12.14
CA PHE A 112 -3.00 11.63 -12.68
C PHE A 112 -3.04 11.68 -14.20
N TYR A 113 -1.99 12.23 -14.81
CA TYR A 113 -1.83 12.35 -16.26
C TYR A 113 -0.70 11.44 -16.72
N ASN A 114 -0.99 10.54 -17.65
CA ASN A 114 0.02 9.70 -18.27
C ASN A 114 0.53 10.32 -19.57
N GLU A 115 1.69 10.96 -19.50
CA GLU A 115 2.39 11.57 -20.63
C GLU A 115 3.66 10.76 -21.00
N SER A 116 3.72 9.48 -20.60
CA SER A 116 4.89 8.61 -20.79
C SER A 116 5.03 8.03 -22.20
N GLY A 117 4.04 8.21 -23.07
CA GLY A 117 4.03 7.62 -24.42
C GLY A 117 3.62 6.15 -24.47
N GLY A 118 3.29 5.52 -23.33
CA GLY A 118 2.85 4.13 -23.20
C GLY A 118 1.83 3.93 -22.09
N SER A 119 1.48 2.68 -21.79
CA SER A 119 0.65 2.40 -20.61
C SER A 119 1.52 2.40 -19.35
N ALA A 120 1.01 2.96 -18.27
CA ALA A 120 1.70 3.06 -16.99
C ALA A 120 0.95 2.28 -15.90
N ASN A 121 1.65 1.37 -15.22
CA ASN A 121 1.23 0.89 -13.91
C ASN A 121 1.86 1.80 -12.87
N PHE A 122 1.04 2.56 -12.16
CA PHE A 122 1.49 3.64 -11.28
C PHE A 122 1.13 3.33 -9.83
N ALA A 123 2.14 3.33 -8.96
CA ALA A 123 2.02 3.27 -7.52
C ALA A 123 2.28 4.65 -6.92
N PHE A 124 1.37 5.08 -6.05
CA PHE A 124 1.40 6.36 -5.37
C PHE A 124 1.25 6.13 -3.87
N GLY A 125 2.36 6.13 -3.16
CA GLY A 125 2.40 5.76 -1.74
C GLY A 125 2.76 6.91 -0.83
N MET A 126 2.17 6.93 0.36
CA MET A 126 2.53 7.90 1.39
C MET A 126 3.94 7.57 1.92
N ASN A 127 4.73 8.61 2.23
CA ASN A 127 6.03 8.43 2.89
C ASN A 127 5.89 8.22 4.40
N TYR A 128 4.84 8.79 4.99
CA TYR A 128 4.60 8.80 6.43
C TYR A 128 3.11 8.70 6.72
N ALA A 129 2.76 8.09 7.85
CA ALA A 129 1.38 8.01 8.30
C ALA A 129 0.83 9.40 8.65
N ASN A 130 -0.48 9.60 8.44
CA ASN A 130 -1.16 10.81 8.87
C ASN A 130 -1.37 10.85 10.39
N ASP A 131 -2.02 11.91 10.88
CA ASP A 131 -2.36 12.11 12.31
C ASP A 131 -3.35 11.07 12.86
N LYS A 132 -3.99 10.27 12.00
CA LYS A 132 -4.87 9.16 12.35
C LYS A 132 -4.16 7.79 12.28
N GLY A 133 -2.87 7.78 11.97
CA GLY A 133 -2.08 6.55 11.82
C GLY A 133 -2.35 5.80 10.52
N GLU A 134 -3.04 6.42 9.55
CA GLU A 134 -3.30 5.83 8.24
C GLU A 134 -2.13 6.09 7.30
N CYS A 135 -1.70 5.06 6.58
CA CYS A 135 -0.65 5.19 5.58
C CYS A 135 -0.90 4.24 4.42
N TYR A 136 -1.27 4.79 3.26
CA TYR A 136 -1.73 4.00 2.13
C TYR A 136 -0.85 4.14 0.89
N THR A 137 -0.89 3.09 0.06
CA THR A 137 -0.40 3.10 -1.31
C THR A 137 -1.54 2.84 -2.28
N TYR A 138 -1.73 3.78 -3.19
CA TYR A 138 -2.71 3.73 -4.26
C TYR A 138 -2.06 3.16 -5.52
N SER A 139 -2.80 2.36 -6.29
CA SER A 139 -2.33 1.76 -7.53
C SER A 139 -3.31 2.07 -8.66
N PHE A 140 -2.76 2.50 -9.79
CA PHE A 140 -3.52 2.89 -10.98
C PHE A 140 -2.91 2.24 -12.22
N THR A 141 -3.77 1.88 -13.17
CA THR A 141 -3.34 1.51 -14.53
C THR A 141 -3.86 2.57 -15.48
N LEU A 142 -2.96 3.24 -16.18
CA LEU A 142 -3.25 4.36 -17.07
C LEU A 142 -2.84 3.98 -18.48
N GLY A 143 -3.72 4.14 -19.47
CA GLY A 143 -3.37 4.09 -20.88
C GLY A 143 -2.54 5.30 -21.30
N ASN A 144 -1.99 5.26 -22.52
CA ASN A 144 -1.20 6.37 -23.04
C ASN A 144 -2.07 7.62 -23.25
N GLY A 145 -1.69 8.76 -22.65
CA GLY A 145 -2.46 9.99 -22.70
C GLY A 145 -3.66 10.04 -21.75
N ASP A 146 -3.87 9.01 -20.94
CA ASP A 146 -5.01 8.96 -20.03
C ASP A 146 -4.88 9.97 -18.88
N MET A 147 -6.04 10.42 -18.42
CA MET A 147 -6.20 11.17 -17.19
C MET A 147 -7.12 10.40 -16.24
N SER A 148 -6.69 10.21 -14.99
CA SER A 148 -7.48 9.54 -13.96
C SER A 148 -7.63 10.44 -12.74
N PRO A 149 -8.85 10.91 -12.42
CA PRO A 149 -9.11 11.61 -11.18
C PRO A 149 -9.23 10.60 -10.03
N ALA A 150 -8.68 10.96 -8.87
CA ALA A 150 -8.78 10.18 -7.65
C ALA A 150 -8.87 11.08 -6.42
N THR A 151 -9.42 10.52 -5.35
CA THR A 151 -9.38 11.13 -4.02
C THR A 151 -8.45 10.31 -3.15
N VAL A 152 -7.45 10.96 -2.56
CA VAL A 152 -6.41 10.34 -1.72
C VAL A 152 -6.33 11.04 -0.38
N LEU A 153 -5.67 10.44 0.60
CA LEU A 153 -5.41 11.12 1.87
C LEU A 153 -4.49 12.33 1.69
N ALA A 154 -4.69 13.38 2.48
CA ALA A 154 -3.73 14.46 2.61
C ALA A 154 -2.42 13.89 3.19
N GLY A 155 -1.29 14.23 2.57
CA GLY A 155 0.02 13.71 2.97
C GLY A 155 1.11 13.94 1.94
N CYS A 156 2.29 13.43 2.24
CA CYS A 156 3.46 13.52 1.38
C CYS A 156 3.76 12.19 0.72
N TYR A 157 3.82 12.17 -0.61
CA TYR A 157 3.83 10.95 -1.39
C TYR A 157 5.12 10.74 -2.18
N TRP A 158 5.43 9.48 -2.45
CA TRP A 158 6.34 9.02 -3.48
C TRP A 158 5.52 8.49 -4.66
N GLY A 159 6.07 8.62 -5.86
CA GLY A 159 5.49 8.07 -7.08
C GLY A 159 6.45 7.09 -7.74
N TYR A 160 5.91 5.97 -8.23
CA TYR A 160 6.66 4.97 -9.00
C TYR A 160 5.78 4.45 -10.13
N ALA A 161 6.22 4.57 -11.39
CA ALA A 161 5.50 4.05 -12.53
C ALA A 161 6.35 3.07 -13.34
N TRP A 162 5.78 1.93 -13.71
CA TRP A 162 6.31 1.03 -14.72
C TRP A 162 5.63 1.33 -16.05
N ILE A 163 6.40 1.75 -17.04
CA ILE A 163 5.91 2.25 -18.32
C ILE A 163 6.18 1.21 -19.38
N ASN A 164 5.11 0.78 -20.06
CA ASN A 164 5.15 -0.19 -21.12
C ASN A 164 5.04 0.53 -22.47
N THR A 165 6.16 0.64 -23.15
CA THR A 165 6.30 1.09 -24.55
C THR A 165 7.15 0.05 -25.31
N SER A 166 7.60 0.38 -26.53
CA SER A 166 8.62 -0.41 -27.22
C SER A 166 9.98 -0.43 -26.48
N GLU A 167 10.25 0.58 -25.66
CA GLU A 167 11.44 0.70 -24.82
C GLU A 167 10.99 0.93 -23.36
N PRO A 168 10.71 -0.14 -22.59
CA PRO A 168 10.16 -0.03 -21.25
C PRO A 168 11.03 0.83 -20.33
N SER A 169 10.39 1.65 -19.51
CA SER A 169 11.07 2.54 -18.57
C SER A 169 10.41 2.52 -17.19
N VAL A 170 11.09 3.16 -16.24
CA VAL A 170 10.60 3.36 -14.88
C VAL A 170 10.70 4.84 -14.54
N ALA A 171 9.58 5.43 -14.18
CA ALA A 171 9.52 6.80 -13.70
C ALA A 171 9.37 6.84 -12.18
N ARG A 172 10.04 7.79 -11.53
CA ARG A 172 9.98 7.99 -10.07
C ARG A 172 9.89 9.46 -9.72
N SER A 173 9.35 9.79 -8.54
CA SER A 173 9.35 11.17 -8.04
C SER A 173 10.75 11.70 -7.67
N GLY A 174 11.73 10.80 -7.57
CA GLY A 174 13.14 11.15 -7.38
C GLY A 174 13.38 11.81 -6.02
N ASP A 175 14.04 12.98 -6.04
CA ASP A 175 14.38 13.81 -4.89
C ASP A 175 13.20 14.69 -4.41
N LYS A 176 12.13 14.78 -5.19
CA LYS A 176 10.94 15.56 -4.83
C LYS A 176 9.91 14.69 -4.13
N ILE A 177 9.42 15.21 -3.01
CA ILE A 177 8.31 14.64 -2.26
C ILE A 177 7.03 15.36 -2.68
N LEU A 178 6.00 14.61 -3.07
CA LEU A 178 4.74 15.14 -3.58
C LEU A 178 3.77 15.37 -2.41
N CYS A 179 3.83 16.56 -1.79
CA CYS A 179 2.98 16.88 -0.64
C CYS A 179 1.65 17.51 -1.05
N LEU A 180 0.56 16.84 -0.68
CA LEU A 180 -0.83 17.20 -0.94
C LEU A 180 -1.50 17.53 0.39
N SER A 181 -1.82 18.80 0.64
CA SER A 181 -2.32 19.26 1.95
C SER A 181 -3.60 20.07 1.88
N ASP A 182 -3.88 20.70 0.73
CA ASP A 182 -5.02 21.58 0.57
C ASP A 182 -6.18 20.86 -0.15
N PRO A 183 -7.31 20.61 0.54
CA PRO A 183 -8.48 19.98 -0.08
C PRO A 183 -9.22 20.92 -1.05
N GLY A 184 -8.93 22.23 -1.03
CA GLY A 184 -9.54 23.23 -1.89
C GLY A 184 -8.96 23.27 -3.31
N ILE A 185 -7.85 22.56 -3.57
CA ILE A 185 -7.22 22.49 -4.89
C ILE A 185 -7.21 21.06 -5.43
N ILE A 186 -7.19 20.95 -6.76
CA ILE A 186 -6.98 19.69 -7.45
C ILE A 186 -5.51 19.63 -7.85
N TYR A 187 -4.76 18.73 -7.22
CA TYR A 187 -3.36 18.52 -7.55
C TYR A 187 -3.24 17.76 -8.86
N LYS A 188 -2.30 18.16 -9.72
CA LYS A 188 -2.05 17.50 -10.99
C LYS A 188 -0.71 16.81 -10.93
N ILE A 189 -0.69 15.50 -11.14
CA ILE A 189 0.52 14.68 -11.15
C ILE A 189 0.72 14.16 -12.57
N VAL A 190 1.89 14.39 -13.13
CA VAL A 190 2.26 13.93 -14.47
C VAL A 190 3.29 12.82 -14.37
N ILE A 191 3.05 11.76 -15.15
CA ILE A 191 3.96 10.63 -15.31
C ILE A 191 4.59 10.78 -16.70
N THR A 192 5.88 11.10 -16.74
CA THR A 192 6.70 11.12 -17.97
C THR A 192 7.48 9.80 -18.08
N PRO A 193 8.25 9.56 -19.16
CA PRO A 193 9.06 8.34 -19.28
C PRO A 193 10.11 8.17 -18.16
N GLU A 194 10.57 9.27 -17.55
CA GLU A 194 11.65 9.29 -16.58
C GLU A 194 11.22 9.70 -15.16
N ARG A 195 10.15 10.49 -15.02
CA ARG A 195 9.77 11.11 -13.73
C ARG A 195 8.28 11.13 -13.46
N VAL A 196 7.96 11.24 -12.16
CA VAL A 196 6.63 11.53 -11.66
C VAL A 196 6.70 12.86 -10.90
N ASP A 197 6.02 13.89 -11.38
CA ASP A 197 6.15 15.24 -10.86
C ASP A 197 4.77 15.94 -10.77
N PHE A 198 4.72 17.07 -10.06
CA PHE A 198 3.60 18.00 -10.19
C PHE A 198 3.58 18.62 -11.59
N LYS A 199 2.38 18.82 -12.15
CA LYS A 199 2.17 19.58 -13.39
C LYS A 199 2.27 21.08 -13.17
#